data_AF-A0ABD0AEV1-F1
#
_entry.id   AF-A0ABD0AEV1-F1
#
_cell.length_a   1.000
_cell.length_b   1.000
_cell.length_c   1.000
_cell.angle_alpha   90.00
_cell.angle_beta   90.00
_cell.angle_gamma   90.00
#
_symmetry.space_group_name_H-M   'P 1'
#
loop_
_entity.id
_entity.type
_entity.pdbx_description
1 polymer ?
#
loop_
_entity_poly.entity_id
_entity_poly.type
_entity_poly.pdbx_seq_one_letter_code
_entity_poly.pdbx_strand_id
1 'polypeptide(L)'
;MKPKQDKEKQVVQGKRPRVKLTAAEKSELFAEGVVTVIIMLLLNMSVIILYHLAVLQDKSLVNGIYFLKKTMTIGPGYHIWSWERIGIILMGIADVIVLYWRLIRRYHQMQLRHIISELHYIANGHFDHRISFSVNNDMQKVIDSINSLVDSTVGAINEEKAIEQSKDELITNVSHDIRTPLTSIIGYLGLLKNGAVTSQEDMLKYINIAYDKAEQMKSLANDLFEYTTLKSTKTKLNVTPINIKGMMEQVAAGFELEAEKKGIAFSVKARPDDLIVNADVEKLVRVYNNLISNALKYAAGASRINLVANLINHEQVELRVENNGEPIPKDKLKKIFDRFYRVESSRNTKTGGTGLGLSIVQGGVELHGGTIRCESNTDWTSFIILLPRDPQANLRPVV
;
A
#
# COMPACT_ATOMS: atom_id res chain seq x y z
N MET A 1 -22.58 -1.25 1.40
CA MET A 1 -21.47 -1.02 2.35
C MET A 1 -20.79 0.31 2.00
N LYS A 2 -21.35 1.42 2.50
CA LYS A 2 -20.84 2.78 2.29
C LYS A 2 -21.00 3.76 3.49
N PRO A 3 -21.20 3.36 4.77
CA PRO A 3 -21.31 4.34 5.85
C PRO A 3 -20.05 4.50 6.73
N LYS A 4 -18.91 3.85 6.44
CA LYS A 4 -17.71 3.96 7.29
C LYS A 4 -16.75 5.09 6.91
N GLN A 5 -16.71 5.54 5.65
CA GLN A 5 -15.77 6.58 5.20
C GLN A 5 -16.18 8.01 5.57
N ASP A 6 -17.47 8.27 5.85
CA ASP A 6 -17.92 9.61 6.28
C ASP A 6 -17.67 9.88 7.77
N LYS A 7 -17.39 8.86 8.59
CA LYS A 7 -17.05 9.04 10.01
C LYS A 7 -15.59 9.40 10.26
N GLU A 8 -14.67 9.09 9.32
CA GLU A 8 -13.26 9.47 9.45
C GLU A 8 -12.99 10.93 9.11
N LYS A 9 -13.82 11.56 8.26
CA LYS A 9 -13.65 12.98 7.91
C LYS A 9 -14.20 13.97 8.94
N GLN A 10 -15.01 13.52 9.90
CA GLN A 10 -15.57 14.40 10.95
C GLN A 10 -14.69 14.54 12.21
N VAL A 11 -13.55 13.84 12.31
CA VAL A 11 -12.66 13.94 13.48
C VAL A 11 -11.67 15.12 13.39
N VAL A 12 -11.65 15.86 12.28
CA VAL A 12 -10.62 16.89 12.00
C VAL A 12 -10.88 18.25 12.68
N GLN A 13 -11.97 18.47 13.42
CA GLN A 13 -12.27 19.79 14.01
C GLN A 13 -12.59 19.80 15.52
N GLY A 14 -12.27 18.73 16.26
CA GLY A 14 -12.16 18.81 17.71
C GLY A 14 -10.78 19.38 18.08
N LYS A 15 -10.71 20.48 18.85
CA LYS A 15 -9.42 20.93 19.44
C LYS A 15 -8.82 19.75 20.22
N ARG A 16 -7.78 19.12 19.67
CA ARG A 16 -7.00 18.07 20.35
C ARG A 16 -6.59 18.59 21.73
N PRO A 17 -6.69 17.79 22.80
CA PRO A 17 -6.33 18.25 24.13
C PRO A 17 -4.84 18.63 24.15
N ARG A 18 -4.51 19.78 24.74
CA ARG A 18 -3.11 20.16 24.96
C ARG A 18 -2.46 19.15 25.90
N VAL A 19 -1.15 18.92 25.71
CA VAL A 19 -0.34 18.13 26.65
C VAL A 19 -0.59 18.64 28.08
N LYS A 20 -1.11 17.75 28.94
CA LYS A 20 -1.32 18.05 30.36
C LYS A 20 -0.05 17.70 31.10
N LEU A 21 0.64 18.71 31.62
CA LEU A 21 1.74 18.51 32.55
C LEU A 21 1.24 17.83 33.83
N THR A 22 2.03 16.89 34.33
CA THR A 22 1.81 16.23 35.62
C THR A 22 2.01 17.22 36.78
N ALA A 23 1.51 16.88 37.97
CA ALA A 23 1.71 17.72 39.16
C ALA A 23 3.19 17.88 39.53
N ALA A 24 3.99 16.82 39.32
CA ALA A 24 5.43 16.84 39.52
C ALA A 24 6.12 17.83 38.57
N GLU A 25 5.77 17.82 37.28
CA GLU A 25 6.36 18.73 36.29
C GLU A 25 5.97 20.19 36.52
N LYS A 26 4.74 20.45 36.98
CA LYS A 26 4.34 21.81 37.38
C LYS A 26 5.15 22.31 38.57
N SER A 27 5.40 21.44 39.55
CA SER A 27 6.25 21.74 40.71
C SER A 27 7.69 21.99 40.29
N GLU A 28 8.23 21.17 39.39
CA GLU A 28 9.57 21.32 38.83
C GLU A 28 9.74 22.65 38.06
N LEU A 29 8.76 23.01 37.23
CA LEU A 29 8.76 24.28 36.50
C LEU A 29 8.69 25.48 37.45
N PHE A 30 7.89 25.38 38.51
CA PHE A 30 7.79 26.42 39.54
C PHE A 30 9.10 26.58 40.31
N ALA A 31 9.69 25.46 40.76
CA ALA A 31 10.96 25.45 41.47
C ALA A 31 12.08 26.06 40.62
N GLU A 32 12.16 25.72 39.33
CA GLU A 32 13.14 26.33 38.43
C GLU A 32 12.92 27.83 38.25
N GLY A 33 11.66 28.29 38.18
CA GLY A 33 11.33 29.71 38.16
C GLY A 33 11.83 30.44 39.41
N VAL A 34 11.54 29.90 40.60
CA VAL A 34 11.98 30.48 41.89
C VAL A 34 13.50 30.54 41.97
N VAL A 35 14.20 29.44 41.66
CA VAL A 35 15.66 29.40 41.68
C VAL A 35 16.26 30.41 40.70
N THR A 36 15.67 30.56 39.52
CA THR A 36 16.13 31.53 38.52
C THR A 36 15.98 32.96 39.01
N VAL A 37 14.85 33.29 39.64
CA VAL A 37 14.62 34.62 40.21
C VAL A 37 15.62 34.91 41.33
N ILE A 38 15.86 33.96 42.24
CA ILE A 38 16.85 34.13 43.33
C ILE A 38 18.25 34.40 42.75
N ILE A 39 18.67 33.61 41.75
CA ILE A 39 19.98 33.79 41.10
C ILE A 39 20.07 35.16 40.42
N MET A 40 19.03 35.60 39.71
CA MET A 40 19.02 36.90 39.03
C MET A 40 19.05 38.06 40.04
N LEU A 41 18.33 37.96 41.15
CA LEU A 41 18.37 38.97 42.23
C LEU A 41 19.77 39.08 42.84
N LEU A 42 20.43 37.95 43.11
CA LEU A 42 21.81 37.92 43.61
C LEU A 42 22.80 38.53 42.60
N LEU A 43 22.62 38.25 41.31
CA LEU A 43 23.45 38.79 40.24
C LEU A 43 23.26 40.30 40.12
N ASN A 44 22.01 40.78 40.11
CA ASN A 44 21.70 42.22 40.05
C ASN A 44 22.22 42.96 41.28
N MET A 45 22.08 42.38 42.48
CA MET A 45 22.68 42.92 43.70
C MET A 45 24.21 43.04 43.56
N SER A 46 24.87 42.01 43.02
CA SER A 46 26.32 42.02 42.80
C SER A 46 26.74 43.11 41.81
N VAL A 47 26.01 43.28 40.70
CA VAL A 47 26.28 44.32 39.70
C VAL A 47 26.12 45.72 40.30
N ILE A 48 25.06 45.94 41.10
CA ILE A 48 24.82 47.22 41.78
C ILE A 48 25.95 47.54 42.76
N ILE A 49 26.39 46.56 43.55
CA ILE A 49 27.50 46.73 44.51
C ILE A 49 28.79 47.08 43.77
N LEU A 50 29.12 46.34 42.71
CA LEU A 50 30.33 46.59 41.91
C LEU A 50 30.31 47.97 41.25
N TYR A 51 29.16 48.39 40.70
CA TYR A 51 28.99 49.72 40.14
C TYR A 51 29.25 50.80 41.21
N HIS A 52 28.65 50.65 42.39
CA HIS A 52 28.81 51.63 43.48
C HIS A 52 30.26 51.71 43.98
N LEU A 53 30.95 50.57 44.08
CA LEU A 53 32.37 50.54 44.45
C LEU A 53 33.26 51.23 43.40
N ALA A 54 33.01 50.97 42.12
CA ALA A 54 33.77 51.58 41.03
C ALA A 54 33.60 53.11 40.98
N VAL A 55 32.37 53.61 41.16
CA VAL A 55 32.10 55.06 41.19
C VAL A 55 32.77 55.73 42.37
N LEU A 56 32.72 55.15 43.57
CA LEU A 56 33.33 55.75 44.76
C LEU A 56 34.86 55.83 44.69
N GLN A 57 35.50 54.95 43.93
CA GLN A 57 36.96 54.87 43.85
C GLN A 57 37.57 55.95 42.95
N ASP A 58 36.82 56.49 41.98
CA ASP A 58 37.28 57.52 41.05
C ASP A 58 36.62 58.89 41.33
N LYS A 59 37.40 59.81 41.92
CA LYS A 59 36.95 61.19 42.23
C LYS A 59 36.49 61.96 40.99
N SER A 60 37.04 61.66 39.79
CA SER A 60 36.62 62.28 38.54
C SER A 60 35.20 61.87 38.16
N LEU A 61 34.87 60.58 38.31
CA LEU A 61 33.54 60.04 38.06
C LEU A 61 32.51 60.60 39.03
N VAL A 62 32.83 60.66 40.33
CA VAL A 62 31.94 61.26 41.35
C VAL A 62 31.62 62.72 41.00
N ASN A 63 32.65 63.51 40.66
CA ASN A 63 32.48 64.92 40.31
C ASN A 63 31.70 65.10 38.98
N GLY A 64 31.94 64.26 37.99
CA GLY A 64 31.21 64.25 36.72
C GLY A 64 29.74 63.90 36.89
N ILE A 65 29.41 62.86 37.68
CA ILE A 65 28.03 62.47 38.00
C ILE A 65 27.32 63.57 38.78
N TYR A 66 27.99 64.20 39.75
CA TYR A 66 27.46 65.33 40.50
C TYR A 66 27.13 66.52 39.59
N PHE A 67 28.03 66.87 38.67
CA PHE A 67 27.82 67.96 37.71
C PHE A 67 26.65 67.67 36.76
N LEU A 68 26.58 66.47 36.18
CA LEU A 68 25.46 66.04 35.32
C LEU A 68 24.11 66.14 36.04
N LYS A 69 24.06 65.70 37.30
CA LYS A 69 22.85 65.75 38.14
C LYS A 69 22.41 67.19 38.45
N LYS A 70 23.36 68.12 38.56
CA LYS A 70 23.09 69.55 38.82
C LYS A 70 22.57 70.28 37.57
N THR A 71 23.07 69.93 36.39
CA THR A 71 22.71 70.58 35.12
C THR A 71 21.35 70.12 34.55
N MET A 72 20.90 68.90 34.87
CA MET A 72 19.57 68.38 34.46
C MET A 72 18.45 68.68 35.48
N THR A 73 18.21 69.97 35.78
CA THR A 73 17.06 70.41 36.60
C THR A 73 16.16 71.34 35.77
N ILE A 74 14.84 71.09 35.75
CA ILE A 74 13.85 72.01 35.16
C ILE A 74 12.98 72.53 36.31
N GLY A 75 13.09 73.82 36.59
CA GLY A 75 12.36 74.48 37.67
C GLY A 75 12.94 74.24 39.08
N PRO A 76 12.42 74.96 40.09
CA PRO A 76 12.95 74.89 41.45
C PRO A 76 12.61 73.54 42.09
N GLY A 77 13.60 72.64 42.15
CA GLY A 77 13.57 71.43 42.96
C GLY A 77 13.18 70.12 42.26
N TYR A 78 12.84 70.13 40.98
CA TYR A 78 12.51 68.89 40.25
C TYR A 78 13.75 68.34 39.52
N HIS A 79 14.41 67.35 40.14
CA HIS A 79 15.42 66.53 39.48
C HIS A 79 14.73 65.53 38.56
N ILE A 80 14.90 65.67 37.24
CA ILE A 80 14.10 64.91 36.26
C ILE A 80 14.60 63.48 36.05
N TRP A 81 15.81 63.12 36.49
CA TRP A 81 16.39 61.85 36.06
C TRP A 81 17.46 61.31 37.00
N SER A 82 17.26 60.09 37.52
CA SER A 82 18.33 59.26 38.10
C SER A 82 18.61 58.10 37.16
N TRP A 83 19.81 58.09 36.56
CA TRP A 83 20.26 57.04 35.65
C TRP A 83 20.30 55.66 36.33
N GLU A 84 20.46 55.63 37.65
CA GLU A 84 20.41 54.41 38.46
C GLU A 84 19.03 53.72 38.39
N ARG A 85 17.93 54.51 38.40
CA ARG A 85 16.57 53.96 38.30
C ARG A 85 16.32 53.36 36.93
N ILE A 86 16.88 53.95 35.88
CA ILE A 86 16.79 53.42 34.51
C ILE A 86 17.55 52.09 34.43
N GLY A 87 18.76 52.03 34.99
CA GLY A 87 19.54 50.79 35.07
C GLY A 87 18.80 49.65 35.77
N ILE A 88 18.18 49.93 36.91
CA ILE A 88 17.38 48.94 37.66
C ILE A 88 16.16 48.47 36.84
N ILE A 89 15.46 49.39 36.17
CA ILE A 89 14.33 49.03 35.30
C ILE A 89 14.79 48.14 34.14
N LEU A 90 15.91 48.47 33.50
CA LEU A 90 16.47 47.68 32.41
C LEU A 90 16.90 46.28 32.87
N MET A 91 17.53 46.16 34.04
CA MET A 91 17.84 44.86 34.65
C MET A 91 16.56 44.05 34.93
N GLY A 92 15.52 44.68 35.49
CA GLY A 92 14.24 44.02 35.71
C GLY A 92 13.58 43.52 34.42
N ILE A 93 13.67 44.29 33.33
CA ILE A 93 13.19 43.85 31.99
C ILE A 93 14.03 42.66 31.50
N ALA A 94 15.35 42.72 31.64
CA ALA A 94 16.23 41.62 31.26
C ALA A 94 15.93 40.33 32.05
N ASP A 95 15.70 40.43 33.36
CA ASP A 95 15.32 39.30 34.22
C ASP A 95 14.03 38.64 33.74
N VAL A 96 13.01 39.44 33.39
CA VAL A 96 11.73 38.93 32.88
C VAL A 96 11.94 38.19 31.55
N ILE A 97 12.76 38.72 30.66
CA ILE A 97 13.10 38.08 29.38
C ILE A 97 13.82 36.74 29.62
N VAL A 98 14.83 36.72 30.49
CA VAL A 98 15.61 35.51 30.80
C VAL A 98 14.74 34.46 31.50
N LEU A 99 13.91 34.87 32.46
CA LEU A 99 12.97 33.99 33.16
C LEU A 99 11.98 33.38 32.17
N TYR A 100 11.36 34.20 31.31
CA TYR A 100 10.44 33.74 30.29
C TYR A 100 11.12 32.74 29.34
N TRP A 101 12.30 33.07 28.81
CA TRP A 101 13.08 32.20 27.93
C TRP A 101 13.46 30.87 28.59
N ARG A 102 13.82 30.88 29.87
CA ARG A 102 14.17 29.66 30.61
C ARG A 102 12.96 28.77 30.86
N LEU A 103 11.84 29.36 31.30
CA LEU A 103 10.59 28.61 31.55
C LEU A 103 10.03 28.01 30.26
N ILE A 104 10.01 28.75 29.15
CA ILE A 104 9.52 28.22 27.87
C ILE A 104 10.43 27.10 27.34
N ARG A 105 11.75 27.23 27.51
CA ARG A 105 12.70 26.17 27.17
C ARG A 105 12.45 24.90 27.99
N ARG A 106 12.22 25.03 29.30
CA ARG A 106 11.89 23.88 30.17
C ARG A 106 10.57 23.23 29.77
N TYR A 107 9.55 24.04 29.47
CA TYR A 107 8.25 23.56 29.01
C TYR A 107 8.36 22.75 27.71
N HIS A 108 9.12 23.22 26.72
CA HIS A 108 9.35 22.47 25.48
C HIS A 108 10.11 21.16 25.70
N GLN A 109 11.07 21.12 26.63
CA GLN A 109 11.75 19.87 27.00
C GLN A 109 10.78 18.84 27.60
N MET A 110 9.83 19.27 28.44
CA MET A 110 8.79 18.39 29.00
C MET A 110 7.87 17.82 27.90
N GLN A 111 7.46 18.65 26.93
CA GLN A 111 6.66 18.17 25.78
C GLN A 111 7.42 17.13 24.95
N LEU A 112 8.71 17.36 24.69
CA LEU A 112 9.54 16.42 23.94
C LEU A 112 9.68 15.08 24.66
N ARG A 113 9.83 15.09 25.99
CA ARG A 113 9.86 13.86 26.80
C ARG A 113 8.56 13.05 26.67
N HIS A 114 7.41 13.72 26.66
CA HIS A 114 6.13 13.05 26.42
C HIS A 114 6.08 12.41 25.03
N ILE A 115 6.45 13.15 23.98
CA ILE A 115 6.46 12.62 22.61
C ILE A 115 7.39 11.40 22.50
N ILE A 116 8.58 11.45 23.11
CA ILE A 116 9.53 10.33 23.12
C ILE A 116 8.95 9.12 23.88
N SER A 117 8.29 9.34 25.01
CA SER A 117 7.64 8.26 25.78
C SER A 117 6.55 7.57 24.98
N GLU A 118 5.71 8.35 24.29
CA GLU A 118 4.66 7.82 23.42
C GLU A 118 5.24 7.04 22.23
N LEU A 119 6.31 7.55 21.62
CA LEU A 119 7.02 6.87 20.54
C LEU A 119 7.61 5.53 21.03
N HIS A 120 8.22 5.49 22.22
CA HIS A 120 8.71 4.24 22.80
C HIS A 120 7.58 3.24 23.07
N TYR A 121 6.43 3.71 23.55
CA TYR A 121 5.27 2.86 23.77
C TYR A 121 4.80 2.19 22.46
N ILE A 122 4.73 2.97 21.37
CA ILE A 122 4.39 2.47 20.03
C ILE A 122 5.46 1.50 19.51
N ALA A 123 6.74 1.86 19.64
CA ALA A 123 7.87 1.05 19.18
C ALA A 123 7.98 -0.31 19.89
N ASN A 124 7.44 -0.43 21.11
CA ASN A 124 7.34 -1.68 21.86
C ASN A 124 6.18 -2.59 21.39
N GLY A 125 5.56 -2.31 20.25
CA GLY A 125 4.57 -3.18 19.61
C GLY A 125 3.11 -2.70 19.71
N HIS A 126 2.85 -1.56 20.34
CA HIS A 126 1.50 -0.99 20.47
C HIS A 126 1.16 -0.11 19.26
N PHE A 127 1.15 -0.71 18.06
CA PHE A 127 0.92 0.01 16.81
C PHE A 127 -0.54 0.44 16.59
N ASP A 128 -1.45 0.10 17.50
CA ASP A 128 -2.83 0.59 17.58
C ASP A 128 -2.92 1.98 18.24
N HIS A 129 -1.87 2.39 18.95
CA HIS A 129 -1.81 3.68 19.63
C HIS A 129 -1.40 4.83 18.70
N ARG A 130 -1.98 6.02 18.92
CA ARG A 130 -1.64 7.25 18.17
C ARG A 130 -1.45 8.41 19.15
N ILE A 131 -0.46 9.24 18.85
CA ILE A 131 -0.21 10.45 19.63
C ILE A 131 -1.31 11.47 19.29
N SER A 132 -2.19 11.75 20.25
CA SER A 132 -3.45 12.48 20.03
C SER A 132 -3.51 13.88 20.66
N PHE A 133 -2.50 14.28 21.43
CA PHE A 133 -2.44 15.61 22.03
C PHE A 133 -1.92 16.68 21.07
N SER A 134 -2.21 17.95 21.36
CA SER A 134 -1.71 19.11 20.60
C SER A 134 -0.52 19.79 21.29
N VAL A 135 0.48 20.17 20.50
CA VAL A 135 1.67 20.93 20.91
C VAL A 135 1.84 22.19 20.04
N ASN A 136 2.98 22.88 20.13
CA ASN A 136 3.28 24.01 19.23
C ASN A 136 3.39 23.52 17.77
N ASN A 137 3.34 24.45 16.82
CA ASN A 137 3.27 24.11 15.39
C ASN A 137 4.43 23.22 14.92
N ASP A 138 5.65 23.49 15.41
CA ASP A 138 6.83 22.73 15.00
C ASP A 138 6.83 21.29 15.54
N MET A 139 6.49 21.09 16.82
CA MET A 139 6.37 19.74 17.38
C MET A 139 5.14 19.00 16.85
N GLN A 140 4.10 19.71 16.41
CA GLN A 140 2.91 19.08 15.83
C GLN A 140 3.25 18.38 14.51
N LYS A 141 4.10 19.00 13.68
CA LYS A 141 4.63 18.38 12.46
C LYS A 141 5.37 17.07 12.75
N VAL A 142 6.13 17.02 13.85
CA VAL A 142 6.84 15.80 14.29
C VAL A 142 5.85 14.72 14.67
N ILE A 143 4.82 15.05 15.47
CA ILE A 143 3.75 14.12 15.83
C ILE A 143 3.02 13.58 14.60
N ASP A 144 2.66 14.45 13.66
CA ASP A 144 1.94 14.05 12.46
C ASP A 144 2.81 13.16 11.56
N SER A 145 4.12 13.43 11.49
CA SER A 145 5.09 12.56 10.80
C SER A 145 5.22 11.19 11.47
N ILE A 146 5.30 11.14 12.80
CA ILE A 146 5.31 9.88 13.57
C ILE A 146 4.05 9.08 13.31
N ASN A 147 2.87 9.68 13.45
CA ASN A 147 1.60 8.99 13.22
C ASN A 147 1.51 8.43 11.78
N SER A 148 1.97 9.21 10.78
CA SER A 148 2.00 8.76 9.37
C SER A 148 2.95 7.57 9.15
N LEU A 149 4.11 7.57 9.81
CA LEU A 149 5.04 6.44 9.78
C LEU A 149 4.46 5.20 10.45
N VAL A 150 3.75 5.37 11.58
CA VAL A 150 3.04 4.26 12.24
C VAL A 150 1.95 3.71 11.34
N ASP A 151 1.16 4.56 10.68
CA ASP A 151 0.13 4.13 9.73
C ASP A 151 0.73 3.35 8.56
N SER A 152 1.84 3.82 8.00
CA SER A 152 2.56 3.13 6.92
C SER A 152 3.15 1.80 7.38
N THR A 153 3.68 1.74 8.61
CA THR A 153 4.23 0.52 9.21
C THR A 153 3.13 -0.52 9.45
N VAL A 154 2.00 -0.11 10.01
CA VAL A 154 0.82 -0.98 10.19
C VAL A 154 0.31 -1.48 8.84
N GLY A 155 0.27 -0.60 7.83
CA GLY A 155 -0.05 -0.98 6.45
C GLY A 155 0.88 -2.07 5.93
N ALA A 156 2.19 -1.88 6.04
CA ALA A 156 3.20 -2.83 5.60
C ALA A 156 3.11 -4.18 6.34
N ILE A 157 2.92 -4.17 7.67
CA ILE A 157 2.75 -5.40 8.47
C ILE A 157 1.50 -6.17 8.03
N ASN A 158 0.39 -5.47 7.80
CA ASN A 158 -0.85 -6.12 7.36
C ASN A 158 -0.72 -6.69 5.94
N GLU A 159 -0.02 -5.99 5.05
CA GLU A 159 0.27 -6.47 3.70
C GLU A 159 1.18 -7.71 3.73
N GLU A 160 2.25 -7.68 4.53
CA GLU A 160 3.15 -8.81 4.74
C GLU A 160 2.39 -10.03 5.28
N LYS A 161 1.56 -9.84 6.30
CA LYS A 161 0.72 -10.91 6.85
C LYS A 161 -0.27 -11.47 5.83
N ALA A 162 -0.87 -10.62 4.99
CA ALA A 162 -1.75 -11.07 3.92
C ALA A 162 -0.98 -11.88 2.85
N ILE A 163 0.26 -11.49 2.54
CA ILE A 163 1.14 -12.23 1.63
C ILE A 163 1.50 -13.60 2.23
N GLU A 164 1.88 -13.64 3.52
CA GLU A 164 2.18 -14.90 4.23
C GLU A 164 0.97 -15.84 4.23
N GLN A 165 -0.20 -15.35 4.65
CA GLN A 165 -1.44 -16.14 4.64
C GLN A 165 -1.75 -16.69 3.24
N SER A 166 -1.59 -15.85 2.21
CA SER A 166 -1.85 -16.30 0.84
C SER A 166 -0.83 -17.31 0.32
N LYS A 167 0.42 -17.26 0.79
CA LYS A 167 1.45 -18.27 0.51
C LYS A 167 1.12 -19.60 1.19
N ASP A 168 0.65 -19.57 2.43
CA ASP A 168 0.27 -20.78 3.17
C ASP A 168 -0.98 -21.46 2.56
N GLU A 169 -1.98 -20.66 2.15
CA GLU A 169 -3.14 -21.14 1.41
C GLU A 169 -2.74 -21.78 0.07
N LEU A 170 -1.82 -21.14 -0.66
CA LEU A 170 -1.27 -21.67 -1.91
C LEU A 170 -0.62 -23.05 -1.70
N ILE A 171 0.27 -23.18 -0.71
CA ILE A 171 0.95 -24.44 -0.41
C ILE A 171 -0.06 -25.53 -0.04
N THR A 172 -1.04 -25.20 0.79
CA THR A 172 -2.08 -26.13 1.24
C THR A 172 -2.93 -26.63 0.08
N ASN A 173 -3.41 -25.72 -0.78
CA ASN A 173 -4.25 -26.06 -1.92
C ASN A 173 -3.50 -26.88 -2.97
N VAL A 174 -2.27 -26.47 -3.31
CA VAL A 174 -1.42 -27.22 -4.25
C VAL A 174 -1.13 -28.62 -3.71
N SER A 175 -0.83 -28.75 -2.42
CA SER A 175 -0.56 -30.05 -1.80
C SER A 175 -1.77 -30.98 -1.88
N HIS A 176 -2.98 -30.46 -1.68
CA HIS A 176 -4.21 -31.22 -1.83
C HIS A 176 -4.44 -31.66 -3.29
N ASP A 177 -4.33 -30.72 -4.23
CA ASP A 177 -4.60 -30.96 -5.65
C ASP A 177 -3.56 -31.85 -6.34
N ILE A 178 -2.35 -31.95 -5.78
CA ILE A 178 -1.35 -32.96 -6.18
C ILE A 178 -1.66 -34.33 -5.58
N ARG A 179 -2.05 -34.39 -4.30
CA ARG A 179 -2.25 -35.65 -3.57
C ARG A 179 -3.35 -36.51 -4.20
N THR A 180 -4.50 -35.92 -4.53
CA THR A 180 -5.64 -36.66 -5.09
C THR A 180 -5.32 -37.41 -6.40
N PRO A 181 -4.85 -36.75 -7.49
CA PRO A 181 -4.52 -37.46 -8.72
C PRO A 181 -3.36 -38.45 -8.53
N LEU A 182 -2.37 -38.12 -7.69
CA LEU A 182 -1.26 -39.04 -7.39
C LEU A 182 -1.75 -40.34 -6.73
N THR A 183 -2.65 -40.25 -5.75
CA THR A 183 -3.26 -41.43 -5.14
C THR A 183 -4.04 -42.26 -6.16
N SER A 184 -4.78 -41.62 -7.08
CA SER A 184 -5.47 -42.34 -8.17
C SER A 184 -4.50 -43.05 -9.12
N ILE A 185 -3.43 -42.38 -9.55
CA ILE A 185 -2.40 -42.97 -10.42
C ILE A 185 -1.78 -44.20 -9.75
N ILE A 186 -1.34 -44.06 -8.50
CA ILE A 186 -0.75 -45.17 -7.74
C ILE A 186 -1.77 -46.31 -7.58
N GLY A 187 -3.04 -45.99 -7.31
CA GLY A 187 -4.11 -46.98 -7.17
C GLY A 187 -4.35 -47.80 -8.45
N TYR A 188 -4.60 -47.13 -9.59
CA TYR A 188 -4.84 -47.79 -10.86
C TYR A 188 -3.62 -48.59 -11.33
N LEU A 189 -2.42 -48.01 -11.27
CA LEU A 189 -1.19 -48.73 -11.61
C LEU A 189 -0.92 -49.89 -10.64
N GLY A 190 -1.29 -49.77 -9.37
CA GLY A 190 -1.20 -50.85 -8.38
C GLY A 190 -2.11 -52.03 -8.70
N LEU A 191 -3.36 -51.76 -9.13
CA LEU A 191 -4.30 -52.81 -9.58
C LEU A 191 -3.75 -53.57 -10.79
N LEU A 192 -3.16 -52.86 -11.74
CA LEU A 192 -2.51 -53.46 -12.91
C LEU A 192 -1.28 -54.27 -12.52
N LYS A 193 -0.40 -53.71 -11.69
CA LYS A 193 0.85 -54.34 -11.23
C LYS A 193 0.59 -55.64 -10.47
N ASN A 194 -0.47 -55.70 -9.67
CA ASN A 194 -0.80 -56.85 -8.85
C ASN A 194 -1.61 -57.93 -9.60
N GLY A 195 -1.88 -57.74 -10.90
CA GLY A 195 -2.67 -58.68 -11.70
C GLY A 195 -4.16 -58.74 -11.28
N ALA A 196 -4.65 -57.74 -10.55
CA ALA A 196 -6.05 -57.68 -10.09
C ALA A 196 -7.04 -57.39 -11.24
N VAL A 197 -6.53 -57.00 -12.41
CA VAL A 197 -7.30 -56.70 -13.61
C VAL A 197 -6.89 -57.69 -14.70
N THR A 198 -7.83 -58.51 -15.14
CA THR A 198 -7.58 -59.61 -16.09
C THR A 198 -8.11 -59.31 -17.50
N SER A 199 -9.11 -58.44 -17.63
CA SER A 199 -9.63 -58.00 -18.93
C SER A 199 -8.69 -56.99 -19.58
N GLN A 200 -8.39 -57.19 -20.87
CA GLN A 200 -7.63 -56.24 -21.69
C GLN A 200 -8.35 -54.88 -21.81
N GLU A 201 -9.68 -54.89 -21.82
CA GLU A 201 -10.49 -53.66 -21.89
C GLU A 201 -10.34 -52.82 -20.60
N ASP A 202 -10.45 -53.46 -19.43
CA ASP A 202 -10.27 -52.77 -18.15
C ASP A 202 -8.82 -52.32 -17.94
N MET A 203 -7.86 -53.09 -18.46
CA MET A 203 -6.45 -52.70 -18.45
C MET A 203 -6.21 -51.41 -19.23
N LEU A 204 -6.69 -51.33 -20.47
CA LEU A 204 -6.62 -50.11 -21.29
C LEU A 204 -7.35 -48.95 -20.64
N LYS A 205 -8.53 -49.19 -20.08
CA LYS A 205 -9.30 -48.17 -19.34
C LYS A 205 -8.51 -47.60 -18.16
N TYR A 206 -7.89 -48.43 -17.34
CA TYR A 206 -7.13 -47.98 -16.17
C TYR A 206 -5.82 -47.27 -16.56
N ILE A 207 -5.15 -47.74 -17.63
CA ILE A 207 -4.00 -47.04 -18.22
C ILE A 207 -4.41 -45.64 -18.66
N ASN A 208 -5.51 -45.50 -19.39
CA ASN A 208 -6.00 -44.21 -19.87
C ASN A 208 -6.36 -43.29 -18.69
N ILE A 209 -7.04 -43.80 -17.66
CA ILE A 209 -7.35 -42.99 -16.46
C ILE A 209 -6.06 -42.52 -15.77
N ALA A 210 -5.06 -43.40 -15.59
CA ALA A 210 -3.80 -43.02 -14.97
C ALA A 210 -3.04 -41.97 -15.81
N TYR A 211 -3.04 -42.13 -17.14
CA TYR A 211 -2.44 -41.17 -18.08
C TYR A 211 -3.12 -39.80 -18.00
N ASP A 212 -4.45 -39.75 -18.03
CA ASP A 212 -5.21 -38.50 -17.92
C ASP A 212 -4.92 -37.78 -16.59
N LYS A 213 -4.76 -38.53 -15.49
CA LYS A 213 -4.36 -37.96 -14.19
C LYS A 213 -2.93 -37.43 -14.19
N ALA A 214 -2.00 -38.07 -14.90
CA ALA A 214 -0.63 -37.58 -15.04
C ALA A 214 -0.56 -36.28 -15.87
N GLU A 215 -1.31 -36.21 -16.98
CA GLU A 215 -1.46 -34.99 -17.78
C GLU A 215 -2.09 -33.86 -16.96
N GLN A 216 -3.09 -34.16 -16.12
CA GLN A 216 -3.67 -33.19 -15.18
C GLN A 216 -2.61 -32.64 -14.20
N MET A 217 -1.77 -33.50 -13.62
CA MET A 217 -0.68 -33.08 -12.73
C MET A 217 0.37 -32.21 -13.44
N LYS A 218 0.72 -32.54 -14.69
CA LYS A 218 1.63 -31.76 -15.52
C LYS A 218 1.07 -30.35 -15.78
N SER A 219 -0.22 -30.23 -16.08
CA SER A 219 -0.88 -28.93 -16.22
C SER A 219 -0.80 -28.12 -14.93
N LEU A 220 -1.07 -28.73 -13.77
CA LEU A 220 -0.97 -28.07 -12.47
C LEU A 220 0.45 -27.57 -12.16
N ALA A 221 1.47 -28.36 -12.48
CA ALA A 221 2.86 -27.96 -12.31
C ALA A 221 3.23 -26.76 -13.19
N ASN A 222 2.78 -26.75 -14.45
CA ASN A 222 3.01 -25.64 -15.38
C ASN A 222 2.32 -24.35 -14.94
N ASP A 223 1.07 -24.43 -14.46
CA ASP A 223 0.33 -23.29 -13.94
C ASP A 223 1.02 -22.70 -12.70
N LEU A 224 1.50 -23.56 -11.80
CA LEU A 224 2.22 -23.14 -10.60
C LEU A 224 3.55 -22.45 -10.93
N PHE A 225 4.32 -23.01 -11.87
CA PHE A 225 5.57 -22.43 -12.33
C PHE A 225 5.35 -21.05 -12.96
N GLU A 226 4.33 -20.90 -13.79
CA GLU A 226 4.01 -19.60 -14.37
C GLU A 226 3.57 -18.59 -13.33
N TYR A 227 2.67 -19.00 -12.43
CA TYR A 227 2.19 -18.14 -11.37
C TYR A 227 3.35 -17.57 -10.54
N THR A 228 4.30 -18.43 -10.13
CA THR A 228 5.49 -17.99 -9.40
C THR A 228 6.42 -17.10 -10.23
N THR A 229 6.50 -17.32 -11.54
CA THR A 229 7.31 -16.50 -12.45
C THR A 229 6.71 -15.10 -12.65
N LEU A 230 5.40 -14.99 -12.87
CA LEU A 230 4.71 -13.70 -13.05
C LEU A 230 4.82 -12.80 -11.82
N LYS A 231 4.92 -13.38 -10.62
CA LYS A 231 5.10 -12.63 -9.37
C LYS A 231 6.54 -12.21 -9.08
N SER A 232 7.52 -12.71 -9.82
CA SER A 232 8.89 -12.26 -9.66
C SER A 232 9.05 -10.84 -10.19
N THR A 233 9.52 -9.91 -9.35
CA THR A 233 9.88 -8.52 -9.72
C THR A 233 10.96 -8.44 -10.80
N LYS A 234 11.55 -9.58 -11.20
CA LYS A 234 12.58 -9.69 -12.23
C LYS A 234 12.03 -10.03 -13.62
N THR A 235 10.73 -10.28 -13.77
CA THR A 235 10.14 -10.65 -15.06
C THR A 235 10.12 -9.44 -15.99
N LYS A 236 11.11 -9.37 -16.89
CA LYS A 236 11.16 -8.35 -17.95
C LYS A 236 10.22 -8.75 -19.09
N LEU A 237 9.43 -7.79 -19.57
CA LEU A 237 8.65 -7.97 -20.80
C LEU A 237 9.55 -7.85 -22.02
N ASN A 238 9.40 -8.77 -22.96
CA ASN A 238 9.97 -8.62 -24.30
C ASN A 238 8.95 -7.93 -25.21
N VAL A 239 8.90 -6.60 -25.13
CA VAL A 239 7.89 -5.80 -25.84
C VAL A 239 8.26 -5.69 -27.32
N THR A 240 7.35 -6.16 -28.18
CA THR A 240 7.48 -6.09 -29.64
C THR A 240 6.15 -5.61 -30.25
N PRO A 241 6.15 -4.98 -31.44
CA PRO A 241 4.90 -4.64 -32.13
C PRO A 241 4.19 -5.89 -32.65
N ILE A 242 2.92 -6.06 -32.28
CA ILE A 242 2.12 -7.25 -32.60
C ILE A 242 0.86 -6.83 -33.33
N ASN A 243 0.54 -7.52 -34.44
CA ASN A 243 -0.81 -7.47 -35.03
C ASN A 243 -1.77 -8.31 -34.17
N ILE A 244 -2.68 -7.65 -33.47
CA ILE A 244 -3.60 -8.30 -32.51
C ILE A 244 -4.56 -9.26 -33.20
N LYS A 245 -5.06 -8.92 -34.40
CA LYS A 245 -5.97 -9.78 -35.15
C LYS A 245 -5.31 -11.11 -35.51
N GLY A 246 -4.12 -11.06 -36.11
CA GLY A 246 -3.36 -12.26 -36.49
C GLY A 246 -3.00 -13.13 -35.29
N MET A 247 -2.64 -12.51 -34.15
CA MET A 247 -2.43 -13.23 -32.90
C MET A 247 -3.70 -13.96 -32.44
N MET A 248 -4.86 -13.28 -32.41
CA MET A 248 -6.13 -13.89 -32.01
C MET A 248 -6.55 -15.03 -32.96
N GLU A 249 -6.37 -14.86 -34.28
CA GLU A 249 -6.65 -15.89 -35.28
C GLU A 249 -5.77 -17.14 -35.08
N GLN A 250 -4.46 -16.95 -34.86
CA GLN A 250 -3.54 -18.05 -34.60
C GLN A 250 -3.88 -18.80 -33.31
N VAL A 251 -4.26 -18.08 -32.26
CA VAL A 251 -4.69 -18.73 -31.00
C VAL A 251 -6.00 -19.49 -31.21
N ALA A 252 -7.00 -18.91 -31.89
CA ALA A 252 -8.27 -19.56 -32.16
C ALA A 252 -8.09 -20.85 -32.98
N ALA A 253 -7.21 -20.84 -33.99
CA ALA A 253 -6.88 -22.03 -34.79
C ALA A 253 -6.33 -23.19 -33.94
N GLY A 254 -5.57 -22.88 -32.88
CA GLY A 254 -5.06 -23.90 -31.94
C GLY A 254 -6.16 -24.65 -31.18
N PHE A 255 -7.36 -24.08 -31.07
CA PHE A 255 -8.51 -24.68 -30.37
C PHE A 255 -9.61 -25.19 -31.31
N GLU A 256 -9.44 -25.07 -32.62
CA GLU A 256 -10.48 -25.36 -33.61
C GLU A 256 -11.03 -26.79 -33.48
N LEU A 257 -10.14 -27.79 -33.36
CA LEU A 257 -10.54 -29.20 -33.18
C LEU A 257 -11.31 -29.45 -31.88
N GLU A 258 -10.93 -28.79 -30.77
CA GLU A 258 -11.65 -28.94 -29.50
C GLU A 258 -13.02 -28.26 -29.56
N ALA A 259 -13.08 -27.09 -30.18
CA ALA A 259 -14.31 -26.34 -30.36
C ALA A 259 -15.29 -27.08 -31.29
N GLU A 260 -14.81 -27.68 -32.38
CA GLU A 260 -15.62 -28.48 -33.30
C GLU A 260 -16.25 -29.69 -32.59
N LYS A 261 -15.46 -30.43 -31.79
CA LYS A 261 -15.98 -31.55 -30.96
C LYS A 261 -17.08 -31.13 -29.99
N LYS A 262 -17.13 -29.85 -29.61
CA LYS A 262 -18.13 -29.26 -28.71
C LYS A 262 -19.22 -28.48 -29.44
N GLY A 263 -19.17 -28.37 -30.78
CA GLY A 263 -20.12 -27.59 -31.57
C GLY A 263 -20.03 -26.07 -31.34
N ILE A 264 -18.85 -25.55 -31.01
CA ILE A 264 -18.60 -24.13 -30.72
C ILE A 264 -17.91 -23.47 -31.91
N ALA A 265 -18.46 -22.34 -32.37
CA ALA A 265 -17.86 -21.54 -33.45
C ALA A 265 -17.05 -20.35 -32.92
N PHE A 266 -15.87 -20.09 -33.50
CA PHE A 266 -15.10 -18.88 -33.21
C PHE A 266 -15.46 -17.72 -34.14
N SER A 267 -15.44 -16.49 -33.61
CA SER A 267 -15.47 -15.27 -34.40
C SER A 267 -14.37 -14.32 -33.95
N VAL A 268 -13.48 -13.93 -34.86
CA VAL A 268 -12.38 -13.00 -34.57
C VAL A 268 -12.63 -11.68 -35.28
N LYS A 269 -12.58 -10.56 -34.56
CA LYS A 269 -12.78 -9.21 -35.10
C LYS A 269 -11.81 -8.22 -34.46
N ALA A 270 -11.19 -7.36 -35.26
CA ALA A 270 -10.38 -6.24 -34.79
C ALA A 270 -10.86 -4.94 -35.42
N ARG A 271 -10.80 -3.84 -34.66
CA ARG A 271 -11.17 -2.49 -35.11
C ARG A 271 -10.12 -1.49 -34.62
N PRO A 272 -9.25 -0.96 -35.48
CA PRO A 272 -9.10 -1.29 -36.92
C PRO A 272 -8.55 -2.72 -37.13
N ASP A 273 -8.67 -3.23 -38.36
CA ASP A 273 -8.28 -4.61 -38.71
C ASP A 273 -6.76 -4.85 -38.58
N ASP A 274 -5.95 -3.82 -38.80
CA ASP A 274 -4.50 -3.79 -38.70
C ASP A 274 -4.01 -3.26 -37.34
N LEU A 275 -4.79 -3.49 -36.27
CA LEU A 275 -4.46 -2.99 -34.94
C LEU A 275 -3.12 -3.55 -34.42
N ILE A 276 -2.13 -2.67 -34.31
CA ILE A 276 -0.81 -2.95 -33.75
C ILE A 276 -0.73 -2.48 -32.28
N VAL A 277 -0.25 -3.36 -31.40
CA VAL A 277 0.02 -3.09 -29.99
C VAL A 277 1.44 -3.52 -29.64
N ASN A 278 2.15 -2.73 -28.86
CA ASN A 278 3.46 -3.11 -28.32
C ASN A 278 3.25 -3.96 -27.07
N ALA A 279 3.55 -5.25 -27.12
CA ALA A 279 3.41 -6.15 -25.98
C ALA A 279 4.34 -7.36 -26.07
N ASP A 280 4.36 -8.19 -25.03
CA ASP A 280 5.04 -9.49 -25.03
C ASP A 280 4.07 -10.54 -25.61
N VAL A 281 4.34 -10.98 -26.84
CA VAL A 281 3.48 -11.91 -27.60
C VAL A 281 3.23 -13.19 -26.83
N GLU A 282 4.27 -13.78 -26.24
CA GLU A 282 4.17 -15.08 -25.58
C GLU A 282 3.23 -15.00 -24.37
N LYS A 283 3.31 -13.91 -23.60
CA LYS A 283 2.46 -13.67 -22.44
C LYS A 283 1.02 -13.39 -22.84
N LEU A 284 0.78 -12.58 -23.87
CA LEU A 284 -0.58 -12.32 -24.35
C LEU A 284 -1.23 -13.57 -24.96
N VAL A 285 -0.50 -14.35 -25.75
CA VAL A 285 -0.99 -15.65 -26.25
C VAL A 285 -1.41 -16.54 -25.08
N ARG A 286 -0.65 -16.54 -23.99
CA ARG A 286 -0.97 -17.31 -22.78
C ARG A 286 -2.23 -16.81 -22.06
N VAL A 287 -2.41 -15.49 -21.97
CA VAL A 287 -3.65 -14.86 -21.47
C VAL A 287 -4.86 -15.36 -22.28
N TYR A 288 -4.77 -15.34 -23.61
CA TYR A 288 -5.85 -15.83 -24.48
C TYR A 288 -6.08 -17.33 -24.36
N ASN A 289 -5.02 -18.15 -24.32
CA ASN A 289 -5.13 -19.60 -24.14
C ASN A 289 -5.91 -19.95 -22.86
N ASN A 290 -5.62 -19.26 -21.76
CA ASN A 290 -6.31 -19.48 -20.49
C ASN A 290 -7.78 -19.04 -20.54
N LEU A 291 -8.08 -17.91 -21.17
CA LEU A 291 -9.46 -17.43 -21.33
C LEU A 291 -10.29 -18.34 -22.25
N ILE A 292 -9.74 -18.76 -23.38
CA ILE A 292 -10.40 -19.66 -24.34
C ILE A 292 -10.58 -21.05 -23.74
N SER A 293 -9.56 -21.59 -23.06
CA SER A 293 -9.68 -22.88 -22.37
C SER A 293 -10.78 -22.83 -21.30
N ASN A 294 -10.88 -21.73 -20.54
CA ASN A 294 -11.96 -21.54 -19.58
C ASN A 294 -13.34 -21.48 -20.26
N ALA A 295 -13.47 -20.76 -21.37
CA ALA A 295 -14.71 -20.73 -22.14
C ALA A 295 -15.09 -22.14 -22.62
N LEU A 296 -14.17 -22.90 -23.20
CA LEU A 296 -14.44 -24.27 -23.66
C LEU A 296 -14.76 -25.25 -22.53
N LYS A 297 -14.22 -25.06 -21.33
CA LYS A 297 -14.42 -25.94 -20.17
C LYS A 297 -15.69 -25.64 -19.38
N TYR A 298 -16.03 -24.36 -19.20
CA TYR A 298 -17.04 -23.92 -18.24
C TYR A 298 -18.27 -23.28 -18.87
N ALA A 299 -18.22 -22.91 -20.15
CA ALA A 299 -19.38 -22.33 -20.85
C ALA A 299 -20.34 -23.44 -21.31
N ALA A 300 -21.03 -24.08 -20.36
CA ALA A 300 -22.06 -25.06 -20.68
C ALA A 300 -23.13 -24.45 -21.60
N GLY A 301 -23.48 -25.16 -22.68
CA GLY A 301 -24.46 -24.69 -23.66
C GLY A 301 -23.94 -23.61 -24.63
N ALA A 302 -22.67 -23.21 -24.55
CA ALA A 302 -22.11 -22.27 -25.51
C ALA A 302 -22.08 -22.87 -26.92
N SER A 303 -22.36 -22.03 -27.90
CA SER A 303 -22.25 -22.33 -29.33
C SER A 303 -21.31 -21.36 -30.05
N ARG A 304 -20.87 -20.29 -29.36
CA ARG A 304 -20.02 -19.25 -29.95
C ARG A 304 -19.05 -18.65 -28.93
N ILE A 305 -17.81 -18.46 -29.38
CA ILE A 305 -16.79 -17.67 -28.69
C ILE A 305 -16.34 -16.52 -29.61
N ASN A 306 -16.44 -15.27 -29.15
CA ASN A 306 -15.96 -14.11 -29.89
C ASN A 306 -14.64 -13.61 -29.29
N LEU A 307 -13.67 -13.33 -30.14
CA LEU A 307 -12.44 -12.61 -29.83
C LEU A 307 -12.53 -11.24 -30.50
N VAL A 308 -12.64 -10.17 -29.71
CA VAL A 308 -12.86 -8.81 -30.22
C VAL A 308 -11.78 -7.87 -29.71
N ALA A 309 -11.14 -7.14 -30.62
CA ALA A 309 -10.20 -6.08 -30.27
C ALA A 309 -10.71 -4.73 -30.78
N ASN A 310 -10.81 -3.72 -29.92
CA ASN A 310 -11.22 -2.37 -30.28
C ASN A 310 -10.18 -1.35 -29.80
N LEU A 311 -9.75 -0.47 -30.69
CA LEU A 311 -9.02 0.74 -30.31
C LEU A 311 -9.99 1.71 -29.64
N ILE A 312 -9.77 2.03 -28.36
CA ILE A 312 -10.61 3.00 -27.63
C ILE A 312 -10.17 4.42 -28.00
N ASN A 313 -8.86 4.66 -27.94
CA ASN A 313 -8.21 5.94 -28.24
C ASN A 313 -6.76 5.68 -28.71
N HIS A 314 -5.96 6.72 -28.89
CA HIS A 314 -4.57 6.57 -29.35
C HIS A 314 -3.66 5.80 -28.38
N GLU A 315 -4.04 5.67 -27.11
CA GLU A 315 -3.20 5.14 -26.03
C GLU A 315 -3.70 3.78 -25.50
N GLN A 316 -4.95 3.41 -25.74
CA GLN A 316 -5.59 2.25 -25.11
C GLN A 316 -6.34 1.37 -26.10
N VAL A 317 -6.22 0.07 -25.87
CA VAL A 317 -6.92 -0.98 -26.61
C VAL A 317 -7.76 -1.81 -25.64
N GLU A 318 -8.99 -2.09 -26.05
CA GLU A 318 -9.86 -3.05 -25.40
C GLU A 318 -9.78 -4.39 -26.13
N LEU A 319 -9.49 -5.45 -25.39
CA LEU A 319 -9.52 -6.82 -25.87
C LEU A 319 -10.62 -7.57 -25.13
N ARG A 320 -11.44 -8.34 -25.85
CA ARG A 320 -12.57 -9.10 -25.29
C ARG A 320 -12.51 -10.56 -25.70
N VAL A 321 -12.76 -11.43 -24.73
CA VAL A 321 -13.07 -12.85 -24.95
C VAL A 321 -14.48 -13.10 -24.44
N GLU A 322 -15.40 -13.40 -25.33
CA GLU A 322 -16.84 -13.49 -25.03
C GLU A 322 -17.37 -14.87 -25.36
N ASN A 323 -18.18 -15.46 -24.48
CA ASN A 323 -18.86 -16.74 -24.72
C ASN A 323 -20.35 -16.65 -24.38
N ASN A 324 -21.19 -17.35 -25.14
CA ASN A 324 -22.66 -17.37 -24.95
C ASN A 324 -23.13 -18.59 -24.13
N GLY A 325 -22.34 -19.00 -23.14
CA GLY A 325 -22.68 -20.11 -22.26
C GLY A 325 -23.39 -19.65 -20.98
N GLU A 326 -23.52 -20.57 -20.03
CA GLU A 326 -24.12 -20.27 -18.72
C GLU A 326 -23.50 -19.04 -18.04
N PRO A 327 -24.32 -18.11 -17.53
CA PRO A 327 -23.82 -16.89 -16.90
C PRO A 327 -23.16 -17.16 -15.55
N ILE A 328 -22.15 -16.35 -15.24
CA ILE A 328 -21.50 -16.34 -13.93
C ILE A 328 -22.36 -15.51 -12.96
N PRO A 329 -22.73 -16.06 -11.79
CA PRO A 329 -23.50 -15.30 -10.80
C PRO A 329 -22.80 -14.01 -10.37
N LYS A 330 -23.58 -12.92 -10.24
CA LYS A 330 -23.06 -11.57 -9.96
C LYS A 330 -22.22 -11.47 -8.69
N ASP A 331 -22.55 -12.26 -7.67
CA ASP A 331 -21.82 -12.33 -6.40
C ASP A 331 -20.44 -13.00 -6.54
N LYS A 332 -20.21 -13.76 -7.62
CA LYS A 332 -18.93 -14.45 -7.88
C LYS A 332 -17.99 -13.66 -8.78
N LEU A 333 -18.49 -12.75 -9.62
CA LEU A 333 -17.69 -12.00 -10.62
C LEU A 333 -16.45 -11.30 -10.05
N LYS A 334 -16.50 -10.85 -8.79
CA LYS A 334 -15.35 -10.20 -8.15
C LYS A 334 -14.28 -11.18 -7.65
N LYS A 335 -14.66 -12.44 -7.43
CA LYS A 335 -13.81 -13.48 -6.85
C LYS A 335 -13.21 -14.42 -7.88
N ILE A 336 -13.69 -14.40 -9.13
CA ILE A 336 -13.21 -15.35 -10.16
C ILE A 336 -11.72 -15.18 -10.50
N PHE A 337 -11.13 -14.03 -10.20
CA PHE A 337 -9.70 -13.79 -10.36
C PHE A 337 -8.89 -14.15 -9.10
N ASP A 338 -9.57 -14.46 -7.99
CA ASP A 338 -8.93 -14.94 -6.77
C ASP A 338 -8.30 -16.32 -7.02
N ARG A 339 -7.18 -16.57 -6.35
CA ARG A 339 -6.39 -17.80 -6.51
C ARG A 339 -7.19 -18.99 -6.00
N PHE A 340 -7.12 -20.11 -6.72
CA PHE A 340 -7.84 -21.35 -6.38
C PHE A 340 -9.35 -21.19 -6.29
N TYR A 341 -9.89 -20.02 -6.63
CA TYR A 341 -11.30 -19.78 -6.57
C TYR A 341 -12.00 -20.49 -7.72
N ARG A 342 -13.01 -21.26 -7.36
CA ARG A 342 -13.81 -22.06 -8.29
C ARG A 342 -15.28 -21.94 -7.89
N VAL A 343 -16.15 -21.68 -8.87
CA VAL A 343 -17.59 -21.68 -8.65
C VAL A 343 -18.05 -23.11 -8.31
N GLU A 344 -19.00 -23.28 -7.38
CA GLU A 344 -19.41 -24.61 -6.89
C GLU A 344 -19.86 -25.58 -7.99
N SER A 345 -20.52 -25.10 -9.03
CA SER A 345 -20.91 -25.86 -10.22
C SER A 345 -19.70 -26.42 -11.02
N SER A 346 -18.51 -25.86 -10.84
CA SER A 346 -17.26 -26.34 -11.44
C SER A 346 -16.47 -27.35 -10.58
N ARG A 347 -16.97 -27.71 -9.38
CA ARG A 347 -16.31 -28.68 -8.47
C ARG A 347 -16.40 -30.13 -8.94
N ASN A 348 -17.13 -30.42 -10.01
CA ASN A 348 -17.14 -31.77 -10.56
C ASN A 348 -15.71 -32.16 -11.02
N THR A 349 -15.23 -33.30 -10.54
CA THR A 349 -13.86 -33.81 -10.80
C THR A 349 -13.55 -34.04 -12.27
N LYS A 350 -14.58 -34.02 -13.14
CA LYS A 350 -14.47 -34.14 -14.60
C LYS A 350 -13.97 -32.88 -15.31
N THR A 351 -14.17 -31.67 -14.75
CA THR A 351 -13.81 -30.40 -15.41
C THR A 351 -12.48 -29.79 -14.91
N GLY A 352 -11.79 -30.48 -13.97
CA GLY A 352 -10.35 -30.38 -13.66
C GLY A 352 -9.63 -29.05 -13.90
N GLY A 353 -10.06 -27.96 -13.27
CA GLY A 353 -9.34 -26.67 -13.30
C GLY A 353 -8.49 -26.47 -12.05
N THR A 354 -7.29 -25.93 -12.22
CA THR A 354 -6.36 -25.60 -11.12
C THR A 354 -6.82 -24.39 -10.29
N GLY A 355 -7.77 -23.60 -10.80
CA GLY A 355 -8.19 -22.32 -10.19
C GLY A 355 -7.09 -21.24 -10.25
N LEU A 356 -5.98 -21.50 -10.93
CA LEU A 356 -4.89 -20.54 -11.12
C LEU A 356 -5.02 -19.77 -12.43
N GLY A 357 -5.68 -20.34 -13.44
CA GLY A 357 -5.73 -19.78 -14.81
C GLY A 357 -6.18 -18.32 -14.88
N LEU A 358 -7.27 -17.92 -14.20
CA LEU A 358 -7.73 -16.52 -14.22
C LEU A 358 -6.82 -15.57 -13.42
N SER A 359 -6.17 -16.05 -12.36
CA SER A 359 -5.19 -15.25 -11.61
C SER A 359 -3.89 -15.03 -12.41
N ILE A 360 -3.51 -16.01 -13.24
CA ILE A 360 -2.42 -15.91 -14.21
C ILE A 360 -2.76 -14.90 -15.30
N VAL A 361 -3.97 -14.96 -15.85
CA VAL A 361 -4.51 -13.98 -16.81
C VAL A 361 -4.40 -12.56 -16.23
N GLN A 362 -4.87 -12.36 -15.00
CA GLN A 362 -4.77 -11.07 -14.33
C GLN A 362 -3.31 -10.61 -14.19
N GLY A 363 -2.41 -11.45 -13.69
CA GLY A 363 -1.00 -11.12 -13.56
C GLY A 363 -0.31 -10.82 -14.90
N GLY A 364 -0.67 -11.54 -15.96
CA GLY A 364 -0.17 -11.30 -17.32
C GLY A 364 -0.63 -9.95 -17.87
N VAL A 365 -1.88 -9.57 -17.64
CA VAL A 365 -2.42 -8.26 -18.04
C VAL A 365 -1.81 -7.11 -17.22
N GLU A 366 -1.70 -7.27 -15.91
CA GLU A 366 -1.08 -6.29 -15.00
C GLU A 366 0.40 -6.05 -15.34
N LEU A 367 1.13 -7.10 -15.74
CA LEU A 367 2.52 -6.98 -16.17
C LEU A 367 2.68 -6.03 -17.38
N HIS A 368 1.67 -5.97 -18.25
CA HIS A 368 1.61 -5.04 -19.39
C HIS A 368 1.06 -3.65 -19.03
N GLY A 369 0.81 -3.37 -17.74
CA GLY A 369 0.20 -2.11 -17.29
C GLY A 369 -1.30 -2.01 -17.61
N GLY A 370 -1.95 -3.13 -17.89
CA GLY A 370 -3.39 -3.19 -18.17
C GLY A 370 -4.25 -3.54 -16.97
N THR A 371 -5.55 -3.64 -17.20
CA THR A 371 -6.54 -4.15 -16.24
C THR A 371 -7.48 -5.13 -16.91
N ILE A 372 -8.00 -6.09 -16.14
CA ILE A 372 -9.00 -7.05 -16.62
C ILE A 372 -10.24 -7.03 -15.72
N ARG A 373 -11.40 -7.19 -16.32
CA ARG A 373 -12.69 -7.34 -15.63
C ARG A 373 -13.55 -8.37 -16.36
N CYS A 374 -14.56 -8.89 -15.66
CA CYS A 374 -15.54 -9.80 -16.25
C CYS A 374 -16.94 -9.23 -16.09
N GLU A 375 -17.70 -9.24 -17.19
CA GLU A 375 -19.13 -8.96 -17.21
C GLU A 375 -19.85 -10.24 -17.64
N SER A 376 -20.96 -10.57 -16.98
CA SER A 376 -21.76 -11.73 -17.38
C SER A 376 -23.24 -11.38 -17.30
N ASN A 377 -23.94 -11.60 -18.40
CA ASN A 377 -25.37 -11.45 -18.54
C ASN A 377 -25.96 -12.75 -19.16
N THR A 378 -27.26 -12.77 -19.43
CA THR A 378 -27.95 -13.95 -19.97
C THR A 378 -27.45 -14.39 -21.34
N ASP A 379 -26.84 -13.48 -22.10
CA ASP A 379 -26.49 -13.69 -23.50
C ASP A 379 -24.98 -13.94 -23.67
N TRP A 380 -24.16 -13.27 -22.85
CA TRP A 380 -22.70 -13.26 -22.95
C TRP A 380 -22.03 -13.16 -21.59
N THR A 381 -20.97 -13.95 -21.43
CA THR A 381 -19.91 -13.72 -20.46
C THR A 381 -18.70 -13.16 -21.20
N SER A 382 -18.29 -11.94 -20.85
CA SER A 382 -17.22 -11.18 -21.50
C SER A 382 -16.09 -10.90 -20.52
N PHE A 383 -14.91 -11.44 -20.81
CA PHE A 383 -13.67 -11.03 -20.18
C PHE A 383 -13.09 -9.86 -20.95
N ILE A 384 -13.01 -8.69 -20.31
CA ILE A 384 -12.67 -7.42 -20.94
C ILE A 384 -11.32 -6.97 -20.36
N ILE A 385 -10.32 -6.88 -21.23
CA ILE A 385 -8.96 -6.47 -20.95
C ILE A 385 -8.74 -5.08 -21.53
N LEU A 386 -8.27 -4.15 -20.71
CA LEU A 386 -7.83 -2.82 -21.13
C LEU A 386 -6.31 -2.80 -21.07
N LEU A 387 -5.65 -2.57 -22.20
CA LEU A 387 -4.19 -2.52 -22.30
C LEU A 387 -3.73 -1.18 -22.87
N PRO A 388 -2.60 -0.64 -22.38
CA PRO A 388 -1.93 0.45 -23.07
C PRO A 388 -1.40 -0.05 -24.42
N ARG A 389 -1.59 0.75 -25.48
CA ARG A 389 -1.12 0.45 -26.83
C ARG A 389 0.41 0.44 -26.90
N ASP A 390 1.06 1.28 -26.08
CA ASP A 390 2.50 1.30 -25.88
C ASP A 390 2.85 1.36 -24.38
N PRO A 391 3.18 0.21 -23.74
CA PRO A 391 3.54 0.15 -22.32
C PRO A 391 4.76 1.01 -21.98
N GLN A 392 5.63 1.31 -22.96
CA GLN A 392 6.84 2.12 -22.74
C GLN A 392 6.61 3.63 -22.89
N ALA A 393 5.50 4.07 -23.49
CA ALA A 393 5.18 5.50 -23.59
C ALA A 393 5.01 6.15 -22.21
N ASN A 394 4.44 5.41 -21.24
CA ASN A 394 4.27 5.86 -19.86
C ASN A 394 5.55 5.82 -19.00
N LEU A 395 6.65 5.27 -19.53
CA LEU A 395 7.96 5.18 -18.85
C LEU A 395 8.98 6.18 -19.40
N ARG A 396 8.62 6.99 -20.41
CA ARG A 396 9.49 8.07 -20.90
C ARG A 396 9.38 9.25 -19.93
N PRO A 397 10.48 9.75 -19.34
CA PRO A 397 10.43 11.02 -18.64
C PRO A 397 10.00 12.09 -19.64
N VAL A 398 9.03 12.91 -19.23
CA VAL A 398 8.71 14.16 -19.94
C VAL A 398 9.99 14.98 -19.93
N VAL A 399 10.60 15.16 -21.11
CA VAL A 399 11.82 15.96 -21.32
C VAL A 399 11.47 17.45 -21.26
#